data_AF-K9SWV4-F1
#
_entry.id   AF-K9SWV4-F1
#
_cell.length_a   1.000
_cell.length_b   1.000
_cell.length_c   1.000
_cell.angle_alpha   90.00
_cell.angle_beta   90.00
_cell.angle_gamma   90.00
#
_symmetry.space_group_name_H-M   'P 1'
#
loop_
_entity.id
_entity.type
_entity.pdbx_description
1 polymer ?
#
loop_
_entity_poly.entity_id
_entity_poly.type
_entity_poly.pdbx_seq_one_letter_code
_entity_poly.pdbx_strand_id
1 'polypeptide(L)'
;MSHFTTIKVEIKNGEILQKTLQELGFKVKCQAPVRGYMGSKVEADYVIEQEHGYDLGFRRQGETYELIADFWGAMIDPQDFVRLVTQKYAYNSLLATVKNQGFTLEQQETLADGTVRVVVGRWL
;
A
#
# COMPACT_ATOMS: atom_id res chain seq x y z
N MET A 1 -13.44 17.62 14.17
CA MET A 1 -12.14 17.60 14.86
C MET A 1 -11.26 16.57 14.17
N SER A 2 -10.06 16.97 13.77
CA SER A 2 -9.07 16.14 13.11
C SER A 2 -8.51 15.10 14.09
N HIS A 3 -8.42 13.84 13.70
CA HIS A 3 -7.89 12.77 14.56
C HIS A 3 -7.35 11.62 13.73
N PHE A 4 -6.43 10.85 14.32
CA PHE A 4 -5.98 9.60 13.71
C PHE A 4 -7.12 8.61 13.62
N THR A 5 -7.36 8.14 12.42
CA THR A 5 -8.27 7.04 12.13
C THR A 5 -7.45 5.87 11.60
N THR A 6 -7.91 4.66 11.90
CA THR A 6 -7.24 3.43 11.49
C THR A 6 -8.17 2.58 10.63
N ILE A 7 -7.65 2.04 9.53
CA ILE A 7 -8.37 1.19 8.58
C ILE A 7 -7.58 -0.08 8.37
N LYS A 8 -8.20 -1.23 8.64
CA LYS A 8 -7.57 -2.53 8.38
C LYS A 8 -7.51 -2.79 6.88
N VAL A 9 -6.37 -3.29 6.41
CA VAL A 9 -6.17 -3.65 5.00
C VAL A 9 -5.65 -5.08 4.89
N GLU A 10 -6.02 -5.80 3.83
CA GLU A 10 -5.60 -7.19 3.60
C GLU A 10 -4.18 -7.30 3.00
N ILE A 11 -3.26 -6.52 3.54
CA ILE A 11 -1.86 -6.47 3.12
C ILE A 11 -1.05 -7.24 4.16
N LYS A 12 -0.20 -8.19 3.72
CA LYS A 12 0.55 -9.10 4.61
C LYS A 12 2.06 -8.98 4.46
N ASN A 13 2.53 -8.76 3.24
CA ASN A 13 3.95 -8.68 2.93
C ASN A 13 4.41 -7.22 2.91
N GLY A 14 5.27 -6.86 3.86
CA GLY A 14 5.79 -5.51 4.01
C GLY A 14 6.69 -5.06 2.86
N GLU A 15 7.52 -5.96 2.30
CA GLU A 15 8.40 -5.63 1.19
C GLU A 15 7.60 -5.29 -0.08
N ILE A 16 6.56 -6.09 -0.36
CA ILE A 16 5.66 -5.86 -1.50
C ILE A 16 4.86 -4.58 -1.27
N LEU A 17 4.44 -4.29 -0.04
CA LEU A 17 3.79 -3.02 0.32
C LEU A 17 4.72 -1.83 0.05
N GLN A 18 5.95 -1.85 0.58
CA GLN A 18 6.91 -0.77 0.38
C GLN A 18 7.17 -0.54 -1.12
N LYS A 19 7.42 -1.60 -1.88
CA LYS A 19 7.62 -1.53 -3.33
C LYS A 19 6.39 -0.96 -4.04
N THR A 20 5.20 -1.39 -3.66
CA THR A 20 3.92 -0.90 -4.21
C THR A 20 3.78 0.60 -4.00
N LEU A 21 4.05 1.09 -2.79
CA LEU A 21 3.97 2.52 -2.47
C LEU A 21 4.99 3.33 -3.27
N GLN A 22 6.21 2.83 -3.42
CA GLN A 22 7.26 3.47 -4.23
C GLN A 22 6.89 3.51 -5.72
N GLU A 23 6.30 2.44 -6.26
CA GLU A 23 5.83 2.39 -7.66
C GLU A 23 4.65 3.33 -7.92
N LEU A 24 3.83 3.61 -6.90
CA LEU A 24 2.78 4.63 -6.96
C LEU A 24 3.33 6.06 -6.85
N GLY A 25 4.65 6.23 -6.70
CA GLY A 25 5.32 7.53 -6.64
C GLY A 25 5.44 8.11 -5.23
N PHE A 26 5.10 7.36 -4.18
CA PHE A 26 5.18 7.85 -2.81
C PHE A 26 6.60 7.75 -2.24
N LYS A 27 6.98 8.76 -1.45
CA LYS A 27 8.21 8.73 -0.64
C LYS A 27 7.93 7.99 0.67
N VAL A 28 8.46 6.78 0.78
CA VAL A 28 8.24 5.89 1.94
C VAL A 28 9.45 5.93 2.88
N LYS A 29 9.20 6.20 4.16
CA LYS A 29 10.14 6.01 5.27
C LYS A 29 9.78 4.74 6.03
N CYS A 30 10.78 3.98 6.44
CA CYS A 30 10.58 2.79 7.27
C CYS A 30 10.74 3.14 8.75
N GLN A 31 9.91 2.55 9.61
CA GLN A 31 9.95 2.71 11.07
C GLN A 31 10.02 4.18 11.48
N ALA A 32 8.99 4.93 11.12
CA ALA A 32 8.94 6.37 11.31
C ALA A 32 7.61 6.81 11.97
N PRO A 33 7.61 7.98 12.61
CA PRO A 33 6.37 8.57 13.13
C PRO A 33 5.53 9.15 12.00
N VAL A 34 4.26 8.78 11.98
CA VAL A 34 3.20 9.44 11.20
C VAL A 34 2.83 10.75 11.89
N ARG A 35 3.00 11.88 11.22
CA ARG A 35 2.61 13.20 11.75
C ARG A 35 1.13 13.48 11.49
N GLY A 36 0.46 14.14 12.42
CA GLY A 36 -0.94 14.53 12.32
C GLY A 36 -1.28 15.79 13.10
N TYR A 37 -2.55 15.97 13.46
CA TYR A 37 -3.06 17.19 14.08
C TYR A 37 -2.28 17.63 15.32
N MET A 38 -1.98 18.93 15.41
CA MET A 38 -1.29 19.57 16.55
C MET A 38 0.03 18.90 16.95
N GLY A 39 0.77 18.35 15.98
CA GLY A 39 2.05 17.70 16.24
C GLY A 39 1.94 16.29 16.85
N SER A 40 0.73 15.72 16.85
CA SER A 40 0.51 14.32 17.23
C SER A 40 1.31 13.40 16.33
N LYS A 41 1.88 12.34 16.92
CA LYS A 41 2.69 11.34 16.22
C LYS A 41 2.28 9.93 16.61
N VAL A 42 2.26 9.03 15.63
CA VAL A 42 2.02 7.60 15.84
C VAL A 42 3.08 6.82 15.08
N GLU A 43 3.76 5.88 15.74
CA GLU A 43 4.74 5.03 15.08
C GLU A 43 4.08 4.06 14.09
N ALA A 44 4.70 3.91 12.91
CA ALA A 44 4.28 2.98 11.87
C ALA A 44 5.49 2.38 11.14
N ASP A 45 5.31 1.18 10.58
CA ASP A 45 6.34 0.44 9.88
C ASP A 45 6.72 1.09 8.55
N TYR A 46 5.74 1.63 7.83
CA TYR A 46 5.95 2.37 6.58
C TYR A 46 5.17 3.67 6.59
N VAL A 47 5.84 4.80 6.38
CA VAL A 47 5.25 6.14 6.42
C VAL A 47 5.43 6.84 5.09
N ILE A 48 4.32 7.31 4.52
CA ILE A 48 4.28 8.20 3.38
C ILE A 48 4.29 9.63 3.91
N GLU A 49 5.42 10.30 3.73
CA GLU A 49 5.59 11.66 4.21
C GLU A 49 4.91 12.66 3.27
N GLN A 50 4.07 13.53 3.82
CA GLN A 50 3.47 14.64 3.08
C GLN A 50 4.09 15.98 3.50
N GLU A 51 4.16 16.94 2.59
CA GLU A 51 4.80 18.24 2.85
C GLU A 51 4.06 19.07 3.91
N HIS A 52 2.75 18.91 4.01
CA HIS A 52 1.90 19.62 4.98
C HIS A 52 1.87 18.96 6.37
N GLY A 53 2.67 17.91 6.62
CA GLY A 53 2.83 17.33 7.96
C GLY A 53 1.66 16.48 8.45
N TYR A 54 0.77 16.06 7.55
CA TYR A 54 -0.21 15.02 7.82
C TYR A 54 0.19 13.81 6.99
N ASP A 55 0.83 12.83 7.61
CA ASP A 55 1.39 11.68 6.93
C ASP A 55 0.39 10.52 6.91
N LEU A 56 0.68 9.50 6.10
CA LEU A 56 -0.03 8.23 6.13
C LEU A 56 0.93 7.14 6.59
N GLY A 57 0.53 6.30 7.54
CA GLY A 57 1.31 5.17 8.01
C GLY A 57 0.64 3.84 7.77
N PHE A 58 1.42 2.82 7.41
CA PHE A 58 1.02 1.43 7.53
C PHE A 58 1.71 0.83 8.74
N ARG A 59 0.91 0.37 9.70
CA ARG A 59 1.38 -0.32 10.90
C ARG A 59 1.03 -1.80 10.84
N ARG A 60 1.94 -2.67 11.24
CA ARG A 60 1.70 -4.10 11.35
C ARG A 60 0.74 -4.36 12.51
N GLN A 61 -0.35 -5.08 12.23
CA GLN A 61 -1.30 -5.55 13.23
C GLN A 61 -1.54 -7.06 13.03
N GLY A 62 -0.80 -7.88 13.78
CA GLY A 62 -0.82 -9.32 13.64
C GLY A 62 -0.26 -9.75 12.27
N GLU A 63 -1.09 -10.45 11.48
CA GLU A 63 -0.71 -10.96 10.16
C GLU A 63 -0.86 -9.94 9.04
N THR A 64 -1.60 -8.86 9.27
CA THR A 64 -1.91 -7.84 8.25
C THR A 64 -1.41 -6.46 8.67
N TYR A 65 -1.54 -5.48 7.76
CA TYR A 65 -1.29 -4.07 8.08
C TYR A 65 -2.61 -3.32 8.31
N GLU A 66 -2.50 -2.21 9.01
CA GLU A 66 -3.54 -1.20 9.12
C GLU A 66 -2.99 0.14 8.63
N LEU A 67 -3.81 0.87 7.88
CA LEU A 67 -3.55 2.25 7.48
C LEU A 67 -3.98 3.19 8.60
N ILE A 68 -3.05 4.00 9.09
CA ILE A 68 -3.25 4.99 10.14
C ILE A 68 -2.92 6.35 9.58
N ALA A 69 -3.87 7.26 9.59
CA ALA A 69 -3.65 8.64 9.18
C ALA A 69 -4.69 9.55 9.82
N ASP A 70 -4.38 10.83 9.86
CA ASP A 70 -5.40 11.85 10.00
C ASP A 70 -5.92 12.22 8.62
N PHE A 71 -6.94 11.50 8.14
CA PHE A 71 -7.46 11.65 6.78
C PHE A 71 -8.03 13.03 6.49
N TRP A 72 -8.58 13.69 7.51
CA TRP A 72 -9.12 15.04 7.36
C TRP A 72 -7.99 16.04 7.10
N GLY A 73 -6.92 15.97 7.89
CA GLY A 73 -5.74 16.82 7.68
C GLY A 73 -4.89 16.44 6.46
N ALA A 74 -4.86 15.16 6.09
CA ALA A 74 -4.19 14.67 4.89
C ALA A 74 -4.92 15.06 3.58
N MET A 75 -6.18 15.49 3.67
CA MET A 75 -7.01 15.85 2.51
C MET A 75 -7.13 14.73 1.47
N ILE A 76 -7.21 13.48 1.94
CA ILE A 76 -7.36 12.29 1.09
C ILE A 76 -8.66 11.56 1.41
N ASP A 77 -9.24 10.94 0.38
CA ASP A 77 -10.30 9.97 0.60
C ASP A 77 -9.67 8.61 1.01
N PRO A 78 -9.95 8.10 2.22
CA PRO A 78 -9.36 6.86 2.69
C PRO A 78 -9.74 5.64 1.83
N GLN A 79 -10.96 5.60 1.30
CA GLN A 79 -11.44 4.45 0.52
C GLN A 79 -10.76 4.41 -0.84
N ASP A 80 -10.64 5.54 -1.52
CA ASP A 80 -9.93 5.62 -2.80
C ASP A 80 -8.45 5.31 -2.65
N PHE A 81 -7.82 5.82 -1.58
CA PHE A 81 -6.42 5.51 -1.30
C PHE A 81 -6.21 4.01 -1.02
N VAL A 82 -7.03 3.40 -0.17
CA VAL A 82 -6.96 1.97 0.12
C VAL A 82 -7.21 1.14 -1.14
N ARG A 83 -8.19 1.51 -1.97
CA ARG A 83 -8.48 0.84 -3.24
C ARG A 83 -7.30 0.87 -4.19
N LEU A 84 -6.68 2.04 -4.38
CA LEU A 84 -5.49 2.22 -5.22
C LEU A 84 -4.32 1.34 -4.76
N VAL A 85 -3.98 1.42 -3.46
CA VAL A 85 -2.86 0.65 -2.90
C VAL A 85 -3.14 -0.85 -2.96
N THR A 86 -4.35 -1.27 -2.62
CA THR A 86 -4.73 -2.69 -2.61
C THR A 86 -4.70 -3.31 -4.00
N GLN A 87 -5.20 -2.59 -5.02
CA GLN A 87 -5.16 -3.06 -6.41
C GLN A 87 -3.72 -3.28 -6.89
N LYS A 88 -2.85 -2.28 -6.67
CA LYS A 88 -1.44 -2.37 -7.08
C LYS A 88 -0.66 -3.40 -6.26
N TYR A 89 -0.96 -3.53 -4.97
CA TYR A 89 -0.37 -4.54 -4.09
C TYR A 89 -0.76 -5.97 -4.51
N ALA A 90 -2.03 -6.21 -4.85
CA ALA A 90 -2.50 -7.51 -5.31
C ALA A 90 -1.78 -7.93 -6.59
N TYR A 91 -1.63 -6.99 -7.55
CA TYR A 91 -0.85 -7.21 -8.76
C TYR A 91 0.61 -7.57 -8.44
N ASN A 92 1.29 -6.77 -7.62
CA ASN A 92 2.69 -7.02 -7.26
C ASN A 92 2.87 -8.33 -6.46
N SER A 93 1.89 -8.71 -5.64
CA SER A 93 1.87 -9.98 -4.91
C SER A 93 1.74 -11.18 -5.85
N LEU A 94 0.90 -11.07 -6.87
CA LEU A 94 0.77 -12.09 -7.90
C LEU A 94 2.08 -12.23 -8.69
N LEU A 95 2.69 -11.13 -9.13
CA LEU A 95 3.99 -11.17 -9.82
C LEU A 95 5.08 -11.85 -8.97
N ALA A 96 5.16 -11.51 -7.68
CA ALA A 96 6.13 -12.11 -6.76
C ALA A 96 5.89 -13.62 -6.60
N THR A 97 4.63 -14.03 -6.50
CA THR A 97 4.24 -15.44 -6.38
C THR A 97 4.60 -16.23 -7.63
N VAL A 98 4.28 -15.69 -8.82
CA VAL A 98 4.59 -16.28 -10.12
C VAL A 98 6.09 -16.50 -10.28
N LYS A 99 6.89 -15.47 -9.97
CA LYS A 99 8.36 -15.56 -10.01
C LYS A 99 8.90 -16.59 -9.02
N ASN A 100 8.40 -16.61 -7.78
CA ASN A 100 8.86 -17.55 -6.75
C ASN A 100 8.52 -19.01 -7.07
N GLN A 101 7.43 -19.25 -7.78
CA GLN A 101 7.02 -20.59 -8.19
C GLN A 101 7.66 -21.04 -9.52
N GLY A 102 8.57 -20.24 -10.09
CA GLY A 102 9.28 -20.56 -11.34
C GLY A 102 8.43 -20.43 -12.60
N PHE A 103 7.33 -19.67 -12.53
CA PHE A 103 6.52 -19.29 -13.68
C PHE A 103 7.03 -17.95 -14.25
N THR A 104 6.92 -17.78 -15.56
CA THR A 104 7.23 -16.52 -16.25
C THR A 104 5.92 -15.87 -16.67
N LEU A 105 5.79 -14.54 -16.49
CA LEU A 105 4.66 -13.83 -17.10
C LEU A 105 4.84 -13.82 -18.61
N GLU A 106 3.84 -14.35 -19.31
CA GLU A 106 3.82 -14.34 -20.77
C GLU A 106 2.98 -13.18 -21.30
N GLN A 107 1.92 -12.80 -20.59
CA GLN A 107 1.04 -11.71 -21.01
C GLN A 107 0.32 -11.04 -19.84
N GLN A 108 0.21 -9.72 -19.89
CA GLN A 108 -0.66 -8.92 -19.03
C GLN A 108 -1.62 -8.14 -19.91
N GLU A 109 -2.92 -8.26 -19.65
CA GLU A 109 -3.97 -7.51 -20.35
C GLU A 109 -4.86 -6.82 -19.30
N THR A 110 -5.12 -5.54 -19.48
CA THR A 110 -6.14 -4.81 -18.69
C THR A 110 -7.37 -4.70 -19.56
N LEU A 111 -8.45 -5.38 -19.16
CA LEU A 111 -9.73 -5.37 -19.86
C LEU A 111 -10.41 -4.00 -19.70
N ALA A 112 -11.37 -3.73 -20.58
CA ALA A 112 -12.08 -2.45 -20.62
C ALA A 112 -12.89 -2.14 -19.34
N ASP A 113 -13.17 -3.16 -18.52
CA ASP A 113 -13.84 -3.07 -17.23
C ASP A 113 -12.86 -2.83 -16.05
N GLY A 114 -11.56 -2.72 -16.31
CA GLY A 114 -10.50 -2.56 -15.31
C GLY A 114 -9.97 -3.87 -14.72
N THR A 115 -10.48 -5.02 -15.16
CA THR A 115 -9.98 -6.33 -14.74
C THR A 115 -8.60 -6.58 -15.35
N VAL A 116 -7.61 -6.90 -14.51
CA VAL A 116 -6.26 -7.28 -14.97
C VAL A 116 -6.19 -8.80 -15.12
N ARG A 117 -6.06 -9.27 -16.36
CA ARG A 117 -5.80 -10.67 -16.68
C ARG A 117 -4.31 -10.90 -16.83
N VAL A 118 -3.79 -11.94 -16.16
CA VAL A 118 -2.38 -12.33 -16.23
C VAL A 118 -2.29 -13.77 -16.74
N VAL A 119 -1.53 -13.97 -17.81
CA VAL A 119 -1.20 -15.29 -18.36
C VAL A 119 0.22 -15.64 -17.95
N VAL A 120 0.37 -16.81 -17.33
CA VAL A 120 1.64 -17.31 -16.83
C VAL A 120 1.97 -18.63 -17.51
N GLY A 121 3.21 -18.75 -17.98
CA GLY A 121 3.73 -19.97 -18.59
C GLY A 121 4.86 -20.56 -17.77
N ARG A 122 5.07 -21.87 -17.93
CA ARG A 122 6.22 -22.59 -17.36
C ARG A 122 6.95 -23.27 -18.50
N TRP A 123 8.12 -22.76 -18.83
CA TRP A 123 9.03 -23.42 -19.77
C TRP A 123 9.82 -24.46 -18.97
N LEU A 124 9.63 -25.73 -19.31
CA LEU A 124 10.43 -26.87 -18.83
C LEU A 124 11.57 -27.15 -19.82
#